data_AF-A0A0C1Z6P1-F1
#
_entry.id   AF-A0A0C1Z6P1-F1
#
_cell.length_a   1.000
_cell.length_b   1.000
_cell.length_c   1.000
_cell.angle_alpha   90.00
_cell.angle_beta   90.00
_cell.angle_gamma   90.00
#
_symmetry.space_group_name_H-M   'P 1'
#
loop_
_entity.id
_entity.type
_entity.pdbx_description
1 polymer ?
#
loop_
_entity_poly.entity_id
_entity_poly.type
_entity_poly.pdbx_seq_one_letter_code
_entity_poly.pdbx_strand_id
1 'polypeptide(L)'
;MPHRILVSPMFSCVVVICLACTDDAPSQDGETLDADTSADTESGSEGPIMDLGPLPDFGPPPDEFCPNPGEWPPPHGAPLPELPGFVEHSYIDLDQIGWMSKFRSGLGHDYSDAFEHCRSMKHYAYPLDGVDWSTVEVYAPVAGQVIAVEQEWAGSRVQIRSSLHPEFDFLIFHIDLMGPLAIGAELEAGELLGTHIGDQTWSDIAVFADIDGPDLNGDGRLISYFELLSDSLLAEYQARGGINSPADIIITQAERDAMALCCTDGQFDDDEDPADWIALDAGMPLPPERPGITRPVSEDPDELGFR
;
A
#
# COMPACT_ATOMS: atom_id res chain seq x y z
N MET A 1 59.12 9.82 39.96
CA MET A 1 58.94 11.06 39.16
C MET A 1 59.15 10.70 37.69
N PRO A 2 58.57 11.42 36.72
CA PRO A 2 57.15 11.82 36.53
C PRO A 2 56.61 11.22 35.19
N HIS A 3 55.40 11.45 34.64
CA HIS A 3 54.19 12.24 34.99
C HIS A 3 53.03 11.27 35.38
N ARG A 4 51.69 11.46 35.32
CA ARG A 4 50.72 12.40 34.67
C ARG A 4 50.62 12.28 33.13
N ILE A 5 49.51 12.57 32.44
CA ILE A 5 48.23 13.29 32.70
C ILE A 5 47.09 12.54 31.93
N LEU A 6 45.87 12.27 32.48
CA LEU A 6 44.60 13.07 32.37
C LEU A 6 44.08 13.24 30.90
N VAL A 7 42.79 13.18 30.53
CA VAL A 7 41.50 13.34 31.25
C VAL A 7 40.40 12.39 30.68
N SER A 8 39.29 12.21 31.40
CA SER A 8 37.96 11.81 30.87
C SER A 8 37.15 13.05 30.42
N PRO A 9 35.97 12.90 29.80
CA PRO A 9 34.80 13.32 30.59
C PRO A 9 33.59 12.36 30.50
N MET A 10 32.73 12.45 31.52
CA MET A 10 31.38 11.90 31.50
C MET A 10 30.46 12.83 30.68
N PHE A 11 29.50 12.26 29.93
CA PHE A 11 28.36 13.05 29.46
C PHE A 11 27.37 13.25 30.61
N SER A 12 27.05 14.50 30.92
CA SER A 12 26.01 14.85 31.89
C SER A 12 24.68 14.93 31.17
N CYS A 13 23.70 14.12 31.59
CA CYS A 13 22.30 14.41 31.26
C CYS A 13 21.93 15.77 31.86
N VAL A 14 21.34 16.66 31.05
CA VAL A 14 20.70 17.90 31.52
C VAL A 14 19.22 17.72 31.31
N VAL A 15 18.49 17.47 32.39
CA VAL A 15 17.02 17.40 32.36
C VAL A 15 16.50 18.84 32.32
N VAL A 16 15.95 19.25 31.18
CA VAL A 16 15.25 20.54 31.05
C VAL A 16 13.81 20.35 31.52
N ILE A 17 13.52 20.83 32.73
CA ILE A 17 12.15 20.90 33.25
C ILE A 17 11.52 22.21 32.76
N CYS A 18 10.61 22.13 31.80
CA CYS A 18 9.68 23.22 31.53
C CYS A 18 8.47 23.06 32.46
N LEU A 19 8.13 24.12 33.21
CA LEU A 19 6.98 24.17 34.10
C LEU A 19 6.39 25.58 34.13
N ALA A 20 5.12 25.66 34.54
CA ALA A 20 4.28 26.86 34.73
C ALA A 20 3.64 27.46 33.48
N CYS A 21 2.30 27.39 33.47
CA CYS A 21 1.39 28.23 32.70
C CYS A 21 1.28 29.63 33.34
N THR A 22 0.69 30.59 32.62
CA THR A 22 -0.36 31.50 33.13
C THR A 22 -1.10 32.12 31.96
N ASP A 23 -2.42 32.01 31.97
CA ASP A 23 -3.42 33.08 31.81
C ASP A 23 -3.01 34.35 31.02
N ASP A 24 -3.76 34.70 29.98
CA ASP A 24 -4.83 35.69 30.17
C ASP A 24 -5.79 35.76 28.96
N ALA A 25 -7.04 36.16 29.21
CA ALA A 25 -7.99 36.56 28.18
C ALA A 25 -8.72 37.84 28.62
N PRO A 26 -8.99 38.75 27.69
CA PRO A 26 -10.25 39.48 27.76
C PRO A 26 -10.97 39.61 26.41
N SER A 27 -12.28 39.80 26.50
CA SER A 27 -13.17 40.17 25.39
C SER A 27 -13.03 41.65 24.99
N GLN A 28 -13.48 42.00 23.78
CA GLN A 28 -14.50 43.04 23.59
C GLN A 28 -15.04 43.11 22.14
N ASP A 29 -16.35 42.89 22.02
CA ASP A 29 -17.38 43.85 21.59
C ASP A 29 -17.08 44.87 20.46
N GLY A 30 -17.98 44.94 19.47
CA GLY A 30 -18.04 45.99 18.43
C GLY A 30 -18.50 45.44 17.08
N GLU A 31 -19.79 45.42 16.73
CA GLU A 31 -20.67 46.51 16.30
C GLU A 31 -21.04 46.37 14.80
N THR A 32 -22.32 46.63 14.54
CA THR A 32 -23.07 46.46 13.29
C THR A 32 -22.60 47.31 12.11
N LEU A 33 -22.93 46.90 10.88
CA LEU A 33 -23.46 47.82 9.86
C LEU A 33 -24.31 47.10 8.81
N ASP A 34 -25.54 47.58 8.59
CA ASP A 34 -26.44 47.09 7.54
C ASP A 34 -26.09 47.63 6.15
N ALA A 35 -26.40 46.86 5.10
CA ALA A 35 -26.36 47.30 3.71
C ALA A 35 -27.51 46.65 2.89
N ASP A 36 -28.69 47.28 2.94
CA ASP A 36 -29.83 46.96 2.09
C ASP A 36 -29.59 47.47 0.65
N THR A 37 -29.75 46.59 -0.35
CA THR A 37 -30.00 47.00 -1.73
C THR A 37 -31.06 46.12 -2.38
N SER A 38 -32.04 46.77 -2.99
CA SER A 38 -33.26 46.18 -3.51
C SER A 38 -33.13 45.52 -4.89
N ALA A 39 -34.06 44.61 -5.13
CA ALA A 39 -34.34 43.93 -6.38
C ALA A 39 -34.37 44.80 -7.66
N ASP A 40 -34.11 44.15 -8.79
CA ASP A 40 -34.71 44.48 -10.08
C ASP A 40 -35.26 43.20 -10.73
N THR A 41 -36.36 43.30 -11.47
CA THR A 41 -37.08 42.16 -12.07
C THR A 41 -37.16 42.30 -13.59
N GLU A 42 -36.69 41.31 -14.35
CA GLU A 42 -37.01 41.16 -15.77
C GLU A 42 -37.61 39.79 -16.07
N SER A 43 -38.64 39.79 -16.93
CA SER A 43 -39.44 38.61 -17.27
C SER A 43 -39.02 38.02 -18.63
N GLY A 44 -38.43 36.83 -18.62
CA GLY A 44 -38.19 36.03 -19.84
C GLY A 44 -39.33 35.06 -20.13
N SER A 45 -39.75 34.94 -21.38
CA SER A 45 -40.91 34.13 -21.79
C SER A 45 -40.66 32.62 -21.70
N GLU A 46 -41.54 31.91 -20.99
CA GLU A 46 -41.57 30.44 -20.97
C GLU A 46 -42.02 29.87 -22.33
N GLY A 47 -41.30 28.86 -22.82
CA GLY A 47 -41.75 28.00 -23.92
C GLY A 47 -42.67 26.88 -23.41
N PRO A 48 -43.35 26.12 -24.29
CA PRO A 48 -44.18 24.99 -23.87
C PRO A 48 -43.30 23.89 -23.28
N ILE A 49 -43.38 23.73 -21.95
CA ILE A 49 -42.75 22.62 -21.23
C ILE A 49 -43.39 21.32 -21.73
N MET A 50 -42.55 20.44 -22.28
CA MET A 50 -42.95 19.07 -22.57
C MET A 50 -43.12 18.33 -21.24
N ASP A 51 -44.32 17.79 -20.99
CA ASP A 51 -44.63 16.96 -19.83
C ASP A 51 -43.89 15.61 -19.96
N LEU A 52 -42.61 15.62 -19.60
CA LEU A 52 -41.84 14.43 -19.32
C LEU A 52 -42.34 13.91 -17.98
N GLY A 53 -43.12 12.82 -18.03
CA GLY A 53 -43.62 12.14 -16.84
C GLY A 53 -42.48 11.80 -15.86
N PRO A 54 -42.81 11.53 -14.58
CA PRO A 54 -41.84 11.48 -13.49
C PRO A 54 -40.62 10.65 -13.87
N LEU A 55 -39.44 11.27 -13.72
CA LEU A 55 -38.16 10.60 -13.91
C LEU A 55 -38.16 9.30 -13.09
N PRO A 56 -37.56 8.21 -13.60
CA PRO A 56 -37.41 7.00 -12.80
C PRO A 56 -36.67 7.35 -11.51
N ASP A 57 -37.11 6.71 -10.43
CA ASP A 57 -36.54 6.85 -9.08
C ASP A 57 -35.15 6.19 -9.05
N PHE A 58 -34.17 6.89 -9.63
CA PHE A 58 -32.78 6.72 -9.26
C PHE A 58 -32.71 7.08 -7.78
N GLY A 59 -32.27 6.13 -6.94
CA GLY A 59 -32.27 6.27 -5.49
C GLY A 59 -31.34 7.38 -4.98
N PRO A 60 -31.09 7.45 -3.66
CA PRO A 60 -30.19 8.44 -3.10
C PRO A 60 -28.84 8.43 -3.84
N PRO A 61 -28.24 9.59 -4.09
CA PRO A 61 -26.95 9.67 -4.76
C PRO A 61 -25.86 8.95 -3.95
N PRO A 62 -24.76 8.51 -4.60
CA PRO A 62 -23.81 7.54 -4.02
C PRO A 62 -22.95 8.08 -2.85
N ASP A 63 -23.13 9.32 -2.43
CA ASP A 63 -22.41 10.01 -1.36
C ASP A 63 -22.84 9.60 0.07
N GLU A 64 -23.72 8.61 0.25
CA GLU A 64 -24.15 8.10 1.57
C GLU A 64 -23.56 6.71 1.95
N PHE A 65 -22.68 6.10 1.13
CA PHE A 65 -22.47 4.63 1.18
C PHE A 65 -21.13 4.05 1.72
N CYS A 66 -20.16 4.85 2.20
CA CYS A 66 -19.08 4.32 3.07
C CYS A 66 -19.11 5.02 4.45
N PRO A 67 -19.21 4.30 5.58
CA PRO A 67 -19.18 4.90 6.92
C PRO A 67 -17.73 5.20 7.36
N ASN A 68 -17.33 6.47 7.26
CA ASN A 68 -15.94 6.96 7.15
C ASN A 68 -15.32 6.65 5.76
N PRO A 69 -14.35 7.45 5.26
CA PRO A 69 -13.23 8.09 5.97
C PRO A 69 -13.59 9.25 6.89
N GLY A 70 -12.66 9.60 7.80
CA GLY A 70 -12.69 10.89 8.47
C GLY A 70 -12.40 12.04 7.49
N GLU A 71 -12.00 13.21 8.01
CA GLU A 71 -11.23 14.12 7.15
C GLU A 71 -9.95 13.38 6.74
N TRP A 72 -9.86 13.03 5.44
CA TRP A 72 -8.63 12.47 4.85
C TRP A 72 -7.45 13.34 5.32
N PRO A 73 -6.32 12.75 5.74
CA PRO A 73 -5.11 13.54 5.88
C PRO A 73 -4.90 14.26 4.54
N PRO A 74 -4.86 15.62 4.50
CA PRO A 74 -4.60 16.30 3.24
C PRO A 74 -3.25 15.80 2.70
N PRO A 75 -3.02 15.76 1.38
CA PRO A 75 -1.79 15.19 0.83
C PRO A 75 -0.56 15.90 1.43
N HIS A 76 0.08 15.23 2.39
CA HIS A 76 1.05 15.79 3.35
C HIS A 76 2.39 15.04 3.33
N GLY A 77 2.62 14.24 2.28
CA GLY A 77 3.96 13.92 1.81
C GLY A 77 4.29 14.71 0.54
N ALA A 78 5.56 14.75 0.14
CA ALA A 78 5.94 15.30 -1.16
C ALA A 78 5.38 14.41 -2.31
N PRO A 79 5.37 14.87 -3.58
CA PRO A 79 5.36 13.93 -4.70
C PRO A 79 6.54 12.97 -4.55
N LEU A 80 6.32 11.68 -4.82
CA LEU A 80 7.38 10.67 -4.79
C LEU A 80 8.59 11.13 -5.64
N PRO A 81 9.83 10.92 -5.17
CA PRO A 81 11.01 11.08 -6.02
C PRO A 81 11.00 10.06 -7.17
N GLU A 82 11.86 10.27 -8.16
CA GLU A 82 12.12 9.26 -9.20
C GLU A 82 12.70 8.00 -8.52
N LEU A 83 11.93 6.90 -8.53
CA LEU A 83 12.28 5.65 -7.85
C LEU A 83 13.36 4.88 -8.64
N PRO A 84 14.31 4.21 -7.95
CA PRO A 84 15.37 3.47 -8.62
C PRO A 84 14.90 2.09 -9.11
N GLY A 85 15.08 1.80 -10.39
CA GLY A 85 14.94 0.44 -10.93
C GLY A 85 16.19 -0.40 -10.63
N PHE A 86 16.21 -1.13 -9.52
CA PHE A 86 17.36 -1.92 -9.05
C PHE A 86 17.07 -3.38 -8.66
N VAL A 87 15.81 -3.81 -8.65
CA VAL A 87 15.42 -5.19 -8.38
C VAL A 87 15.71 -6.03 -9.62
N GLU A 88 16.70 -6.91 -9.52
CA GLU A 88 17.15 -7.78 -10.63
C GLU A 88 16.53 -9.18 -10.63
N HIS A 89 15.90 -9.59 -9.52
CA HIS A 89 15.25 -10.90 -9.38
C HIS A 89 13.77 -10.79 -9.03
N SER A 90 12.93 -11.63 -9.65
CA SER A 90 11.55 -11.78 -9.20
C SER A 90 11.50 -12.43 -7.81
N TYR A 91 10.55 -12.02 -6.98
CA TYR A 91 10.32 -12.65 -5.67
C TYR A 91 9.70 -14.05 -5.77
N ILE A 92 9.23 -14.46 -6.95
CA ILE A 92 8.43 -15.67 -7.17
C ILE A 92 8.75 -16.30 -8.53
N ASP A 93 8.60 -17.63 -8.66
CA ASP A 93 8.81 -18.34 -9.93
C ASP A 93 7.80 -17.91 -11.02
N LEU A 94 8.25 -17.02 -11.91
CA LEU A 94 7.44 -16.47 -12.98
C LEU A 94 6.96 -17.52 -14.00
N ASP A 95 7.68 -18.64 -14.20
CA ASP A 95 7.21 -19.69 -15.12
C ASP A 95 5.97 -20.43 -14.56
N GLN A 96 5.68 -20.30 -13.25
CA GLN A 96 4.51 -20.86 -12.59
C GLN A 96 3.35 -19.86 -12.40
N ILE A 97 3.58 -18.54 -12.48
CA ILE A 97 2.53 -17.51 -12.27
C ILE A 97 1.75 -17.21 -13.56
N GLY A 98 0.42 -17.11 -13.48
CA GLY A 98 -0.46 -16.75 -14.60
C GLY A 98 -0.98 -15.33 -14.56
N TRP A 99 -1.25 -14.79 -13.36
CA TRP A 99 -1.78 -13.44 -13.17
C TRP A 99 -1.16 -12.76 -11.95
N MET A 100 -1.19 -11.43 -11.92
CA MET A 100 -0.82 -10.62 -10.75
C MET A 100 -1.82 -9.49 -10.53
N SER A 101 -2.04 -9.09 -9.27
CA SER A 101 -2.91 -7.97 -8.92
C SER A 101 -2.27 -6.63 -9.26
N LYS A 102 -3.12 -5.63 -9.52
CA LYS A 102 -2.71 -4.23 -9.57
C LYS A 102 -2.39 -3.70 -8.18
N PHE A 103 -1.46 -2.74 -8.12
CA PHE A 103 -1.26 -1.89 -6.96
C PHE A 103 -2.50 -0.99 -6.75
N ARG A 104 -2.89 -0.73 -5.50
CA ARG A 104 -4.16 -0.07 -5.10
C ARG A 104 -5.42 -0.83 -5.57
N SER A 105 -5.37 -2.16 -5.59
CA SER A 105 -6.53 -3.01 -5.93
C SER A 105 -7.50 -3.19 -4.75
N GLY A 106 -8.72 -3.66 -5.06
CA GLY A 106 -9.68 -4.20 -4.10
C GLY A 106 -9.58 -5.72 -3.93
N LEU A 107 -8.39 -6.29 -4.17
CA LEU A 107 -8.12 -7.73 -4.08
C LEU A 107 -7.53 -8.08 -2.71
N GLY A 108 -7.89 -9.23 -2.15
CA GLY A 108 -7.46 -9.64 -0.82
C GLY A 108 -8.11 -8.81 0.28
N HIS A 109 -7.31 -7.97 0.94
CA HIS A 109 -7.70 -7.16 2.10
C HIS A 109 -7.07 -5.76 2.04
N ASP A 110 -7.53 -4.85 2.91
CA ASP A 110 -6.90 -3.55 3.06
C ASP A 110 -5.46 -3.72 3.58
N TYR A 111 -4.52 -3.05 2.93
CA TYR A 111 -3.11 -3.03 3.32
C TYR A 111 -2.57 -1.64 3.03
N SER A 112 -3.13 -0.69 3.78
CA SER A 112 -2.95 0.75 3.61
C SER A 112 -1.82 1.30 4.50
N ASP A 113 -1.33 2.50 4.16
CA ASP A 113 -0.34 3.24 4.93
C ASP A 113 -0.95 4.52 5.55
N ALA A 114 -0.10 5.43 6.04
CA ALA A 114 -0.53 6.70 6.63
C ALA A 114 -1.06 7.74 5.61
N PHE A 115 -0.93 7.48 4.31
CA PHE A 115 -1.18 8.43 3.22
C PHE A 115 -2.36 8.04 2.34
N GLU A 116 -2.60 6.74 2.19
CA GLU A 116 -3.71 6.19 1.40
C GLU A 116 -4.54 5.21 2.23
N HIS A 117 -5.86 5.15 2.03
CA HIS A 117 -6.79 4.36 2.84
C HIS A 117 -7.70 3.47 1.99
N CYS A 118 -8.10 2.31 2.53
CA CYS A 118 -9.01 1.33 1.92
C CYS A 118 -8.59 0.92 0.50
N ARG A 119 -7.42 0.30 0.38
CA ARG A 119 -6.86 -0.27 -0.85
C ARG A 119 -5.71 -1.22 -0.52
N SER A 120 -5.56 -2.30 -1.30
CA SER A 120 -4.41 -3.18 -1.13
C SER A 120 -3.18 -2.56 -1.82
N MET A 121 -2.18 -2.17 -1.03
CA MET A 121 -0.87 -1.72 -1.50
C MET A 121 0.09 -2.92 -1.67
N LYS A 122 -0.45 -4.09 -2.02
CA LYS A 122 0.30 -5.32 -2.31
C LYS A 122 0.19 -5.72 -3.79
N HIS A 123 1.09 -6.59 -4.23
CA HIS A 123 0.95 -7.38 -5.46
C HIS A 123 0.78 -8.87 -5.14
N TYR A 124 -0.45 -9.37 -5.21
CA TYR A 124 -0.77 -10.78 -5.17
C TYR A 124 -0.40 -11.46 -6.50
N ALA A 125 0.09 -12.69 -6.44
CA ALA A 125 0.38 -13.55 -7.58
C ALA A 125 -0.53 -14.78 -7.58
N TYR A 126 -1.08 -15.11 -8.75
CA TYR A 126 -1.99 -16.23 -8.97
C TYR A 126 -1.33 -17.25 -9.92
N PRO A 127 -0.99 -18.47 -9.45
CA PRO A 127 -0.40 -19.53 -10.27
C PRO A 127 -1.26 -20.03 -11.44
N LEU A 128 -0.60 -20.49 -12.51
CA LEU A 128 -1.24 -21.03 -13.72
C LEU A 128 -2.17 -22.23 -13.44
N ASP A 129 -3.16 -22.43 -14.32
CA ASP A 129 -4.09 -23.56 -14.23
C ASP A 129 -3.35 -24.91 -14.25
N GLY A 130 -3.49 -25.66 -13.15
CA GLY A 130 -2.85 -26.98 -12.98
C GLY A 130 -1.48 -26.96 -12.28
N VAL A 131 -0.98 -25.78 -11.89
CA VAL A 131 0.13 -25.65 -10.93
C VAL A 131 -0.36 -26.01 -9.52
N ASP A 132 0.47 -26.73 -8.77
CA ASP A 132 0.29 -26.91 -7.32
C ASP A 132 0.86 -25.68 -6.62
N TRP A 133 0.02 -24.95 -5.88
CA TRP A 133 0.43 -23.68 -5.28
C TRP A 133 1.52 -23.91 -4.22
N SER A 134 1.59 -25.09 -3.61
CA SER A 134 2.64 -25.45 -2.65
C SER A 134 4.03 -25.70 -3.28
N THR A 135 4.14 -25.73 -4.63
CA THR A 135 5.40 -25.95 -5.36
C THR A 135 5.93 -24.70 -6.07
N VAL A 136 5.29 -23.54 -5.88
CA VAL A 136 5.77 -22.27 -6.45
C VAL A 136 6.91 -21.75 -5.60
N GLU A 137 8.12 -21.66 -6.16
CA GLU A 137 9.31 -21.19 -5.44
C GLU A 137 9.26 -19.68 -5.17
N VAL A 138 9.76 -19.26 -4.00
CA VAL A 138 9.75 -17.87 -3.51
C VAL A 138 11.19 -17.47 -3.12
N TYR A 139 11.65 -16.34 -3.66
CA TYR A 139 13.04 -15.89 -3.61
C TYR A 139 13.17 -14.50 -2.96
N ALA A 140 14.37 -14.18 -2.46
CA ALA A 140 14.74 -12.80 -2.12
C ALA A 140 14.89 -11.96 -3.41
N PRO A 141 14.08 -10.91 -3.64
CA PRO A 141 14.17 -10.10 -4.86
C PRO A 141 15.43 -9.22 -4.91
N VAL A 142 16.05 -8.99 -3.74
CA VAL A 142 17.22 -8.12 -3.56
C VAL A 142 18.20 -8.76 -2.58
N ALA A 143 19.49 -8.43 -2.71
CA ALA A 143 20.45 -8.68 -1.65
C ALA A 143 20.18 -7.73 -0.48
N GLY A 144 20.11 -8.25 0.74
CA GLY A 144 19.58 -7.50 1.87
C GLY A 144 19.68 -8.21 3.23
N GLN A 145 19.38 -7.47 4.30
CA GLN A 145 19.32 -8.00 5.65
C GLN A 145 17.87 -8.33 6.03
N VAL A 146 17.64 -9.53 6.58
CA VAL A 146 16.37 -9.93 7.17
C VAL A 146 16.15 -9.14 8.47
N ILE A 147 15.16 -8.25 8.51
CA ILE A 147 14.87 -7.43 9.69
C ILE A 147 13.65 -7.91 10.50
N ALA A 148 12.72 -8.61 9.87
CA ALA A 148 11.62 -9.30 10.54
C ALA A 148 11.33 -10.67 9.90
N VAL A 149 10.91 -11.63 10.72
CA VAL A 149 10.33 -12.91 10.31
C VAL A 149 9.20 -13.22 11.28
N GLU A 150 7.98 -13.36 10.77
CA GLU A 150 6.76 -13.50 11.57
C GLU A 150 5.92 -14.68 11.09
N GLN A 151 5.23 -15.33 12.03
CA GLN A 151 4.36 -16.48 11.77
C GLN A 151 2.94 -15.98 11.54
N GLU A 152 2.45 -16.13 10.31
CA GLU A 152 1.12 -15.68 9.91
C GLU A 152 0.07 -16.78 10.15
N TRP A 153 -1.20 -16.49 9.85
CA TRP A 153 -2.27 -17.49 9.85
C TRP A 153 -2.03 -18.61 8.81
N ALA A 154 -1.32 -18.29 7.72
CA ALA A 154 -0.80 -19.22 6.73
C ALA A 154 0.63 -18.81 6.32
N GLY A 155 1.62 -19.65 6.60
CA GLY A 155 3.02 -19.41 6.19
C GLY A 155 3.73 -18.39 7.08
N SER A 156 4.83 -17.82 6.58
CA SER A 156 5.61 -16.79 7.27
C SER A 156 5.72 -15.52 6.44
N ARG A 157 5.67 -14.37 7.13
CA ARG A 157 6.10 -13.07 6.60
C ARG A 157 7.62 -12.96 6.73
N VAL A 158 8.29 -12.43 5.70
CA VAL A 158 9.72 -12.06 5.76
C VAL A 158 9.88 -10.63 5.29
N GLN A 159 10.58 -9.81 6.07
CA GLN A 159 10.91 -8.43 5.71
C GLN A 159 12.43 -8.28 5.49
N ILE A 160 12.82 -7.90 4.28
CA ILE A 160 14.21 -7.78 3.82
C ILE A 160 14.52 -6.32 3.51
N ARG A 161 15.44 -5.71 4.27
CA ARG A 161 15.97 -4.38 3.98
C ARG A 161 17.06 -4.47 2.92
N SER A 162 16.94 -3.72 1.82
CA SER A 162 17.95 -3.80 0.75
C SER A 162 19.32 -3.30 1.23
N SER A 163 20.38 -4.05 0.91
CA SER A 163 21.76 -3.64 1.19
C SER A 163 22.29 -2.60 0.18
N LEU A 164 21.59 -2.36 -0.93
CA LEU A 164 21.91 -1.34 -1.92
C LEU A 164 21.14 -0.03 -1.67
N HIS A 165 19.87 -0.15 -1.30
CA HIS A 165 18.97 0.96 -0.99
C HIS A 165 18.26 0.73 0.37
N PRO A 166 18.92 1.00 1.51
CA PRO A 166 18.37 0.74 2.84
C PRO A 166 17.09 1.53 3.19
N GLU A 167 16.69 2.47 2.33
CA GLU A 167 15.39 3.14 2.34
C GLU A 167 14.21 2.23 1.92
N PHE A 168 14.45 1.06 1.30
CA PHE A 168 13.41 0.11 0.89
C PHE A 168 13.46 -1.22 1.65
N ASP A 169 12.31 -1.60 2.20
CA ASP A 169 12.03 -2.91 2.76
C ASP A 169 11.05 -3.69 1.88
N PHE A 170 11.40 -4.93 1.56
CA PHE A 170 10.57 -5.87 0.81
C PHE A 170 9.88 -6.81 1.79
N LEU A 171 8.55 -6.76 1.85
CA LEU A 171 7.71 -7.58 2.70
C LEU A 171 7.09 -8.69 1.85
N ILE A 172 7.49 -9.95 2.07
CA ILE A 172 7.03 -11.11 1.31
C ILE A 172 6.21 -11.99 2.25
N PHE A 173 5.00 -12.35 1.83
CA PHE A 173 3.97 -12.96 2.66
C PHE A 173 3.80 -14.46 2.33
N HIS A 174 3.24 -15.22 3.27
CA HIS A 174 2.68 -16.56 3.03
C HIS A 174 3.68 -17.62 2.52
N ILE A 175 4.91 -17.60 3.03
CA ILE A 175 6.00 -18.52 2.63
C ILE A 175 6.03 -19.79 3.52
N ASP A 176 6.18 -20.98 2.94
CA ASP A 176 6.71 -22.17 3.62
C ASP A 176 8.24 -22.18 3.53
N LEU A 177 8.90 -21.67 4.56
CA LEU A 177 10.35 -21.46 4.57
C LEU A 177 11.12 -22.79 4.58
N MET A 178 12.15 -22.91 3.74
CA MET A 178 13.00 -24.12 3.66
C MET A 178 13.67 -24.50 5.00
N GLY A 179 13.79 -23.53 5.90
CA GLY A 179 14.29 -23.70 7.26
C GLY A 179 14.16 -22.40 8.07
N PRO A 180 14.52 -22.41 9.36
CA PRO A 180 14.41 -21.23 10.21
C PRO A 180 15.31 -20.07 9.73
N LEU A 181 14.69 -19.04 9.18
CA LEU A 181 15.35 -17.79 8.80
C LEU A 181 15.56 -16.92 10.06
N ALA A 182 16.72 -16.25 10.15
CA ALA A 182 17.09 -15.48 11.34
C ALA A 182 17.09 -13.97 11.04
N ILE A 183 16.54 -13.18 11.95
CA ILE A 183 16.70 -11.72 11.93
C ILE A 183 18.20 -11.38 12.09
N GLY A 184 18.70 -10.52 11.22
CA GLY A 184 20.14 -10.22 11.07
C GLY A 184 20.90 -11.20 10.18
N ALA A 185 20.21 -12.09 9.44
CA ALA A 185 20.81 -12.81 8.33
C ALA A 185 20.94 -11.88 7.10
N GLU A 186 22.06 -11.99 6.39
CA GLU A 186 22.23 -11.40 5.06
C GLU A 186 21.78 -12.43 4.02
N LEU A 187 21.08 -11.98 2.98
CA LEU A 187 20.61 -12.76 1.83
C LEU A 187 21.24 -12.23 0.55
N GLU A 188 21.50 -13.12 -0.41
CA GLU A 188 21.86 -12.75 -1.78
C GLU A 188 20.60 -12.54 -2.66
N ALA A 189 20.71 -11.74 -3.72
CA ALA A 189 19.60 -11.58 -4.66
C ALA A 189 19.32 -12.91 -5.41
N GLY A 190 18.05 -13.29 -5.52
CA GLY A 190 17.63 -14.58 -6.06
C GLY A 190 17.82 -15.77 -5.13
N GLU A 191 18.13 -15.56 -3.84
CA GLU A 191 18.24 -16.65 -2.86
C GLU A 191 16.86 -17.25 -2.55
N LEU A 192 16.74 -18.58 -2.68
CA LEU A 192 15.50 -19.34 -2.44
C LEU A 192 15.16 -19.36 -0.94
N LEU A 193 14.03 -18.76 -0.57
CA LEU A 193 13.55 -18.68 0.81
C LEU A 193 12.70 -19.89 1.18
N GLY A 194 11.89 -20.37 0.23
CA GLY A 194 10.86 -21.38 0.46
C GLY A 194 10.01 -21.60 -0.79
N THR A 195 8.87 -22.24 -0.60
CA THR A 195 7.76 -22.18 -1.57
C THR A 195 6.60 -21.37 -1.00
N HIS A 196 5.61 -21.07 -1.82
CA HIS A 196 4.32 -20.57 -1.32
C HIS A 196 3.60 -21.66 -0.49
N ILE A 197 2.85 -21.25 0.54
CA ILE A 197 2.29 -22.14 1.56
C ILE A 197 1.12 -23.05 1.09
N GLY A 198 0.57 -22.83 -0.10
CA GLY A 198 -0.52 -23.63 -0.66
C GLY A 198 -1.78 -22.83 -1.01
N ASP A 199 -2.83 -23.51 -1.46
CA ASP A 199 -3.96 -22.86 -2.15
C ASP A 199 -5.05 -22.24 -1.27
N GLN A 200 -4.78 -22.12 0.04
CA GLN A 200 -5.62 -21.41 1.02
C GLN A 200 -5.52 -19.88 0.96
N THR A 201 -4.43 -19.34 0.40
CA THR A 201 -4.13 -17.90 0.28
C THR A 201 -3.42 -17.63 -1.05
N TRP A 202 -3.18 -16.36 -1.40
CA TRP A 202 -2.29 -15.99 -2.51
C TRP A 202 -0.84 -15.88 -2.03
N SER A 203 0.12 -15.74 -2.94
CA SER A 203 1.46 -15.24 -2.58
C SER A 203 1.47 -13.74 -2.86
N ASP A 204 2.01 -12.92 -1.97
CA ASP A 204 2.06 -11.48 -2.16
C ASP A 204 3.35 -10.83 -1.68
N ILE A 205 3.62 -9.66 -2.26
CA ILE A 205 4.70 -8.76 -1.90
C ILE A 205 4.17 -7.34 -1.71
N ALA A 206 4.69 -6.66 -0.69
CA ALA A 206 4.59 -5.22 -0.52
C ALA A 206 5.99 -4.61 -0.41
N VAL A 207 6.13 -3.32 -0.74
CA VAL A 207 7.40 -2.60 -0.59
C VAL A 207 7.15 -1.35 0.23
N PHE A 208 7.84 -1.25 1.38
CA PHE A 208 7.83 -0.09 2.25
C PHE A 208 9.05 0.81 1.98
N ALA A 209 8.84 2.12 2.02
CA ALA A 209 9.81 3.13 1.60
C ALA A 209 9.93 4.27 2.65
N ASP A 210 11.07 4.34 3.34
CA ASP A 210 11.45 5.46 4.23
C ASP A 210 12.10 6.59 3.41
N ILE A 211 11.26 7.31 2.66
CA ILE A 211 11.69 8.28 1.62
C ILE A 211 11.24 9.73 1.86
N ASP A 212 10.24 9.98 2.72
CA ASP A 212 9.89 11.33 3.19
C ASP A 212 10.78 11.79 4.36
N GLY A 213 11.48 10.86 5.01
CA GLY A 213 12.49 11.13 6.02
C GLY A 213 11.94 11.46 7.42
N PRO A 214 12.81 11.94 8.34
CA PRO A 214 12.54 11.95 9.78
C PRO A 214 11.45 12.94 10.23
N ASP A 215 10.99 13.82 9.34
CA ASP A 215 9.95 14.81 9.64
C ASP A 215 8.53 14.20 9.68
N LEU A 216 8.35 12.97 9.16
CA LEU A 216 7.10 12.19 9.26
C LEU A 216 7.19 11.04 10.29
N ASN A 217 7.99 11.18 11.35
CA ASN A 217 8.14 10.22 12.48
C ASN A 217 8.62 8.79 12.16
N GLY A 218 8.77 8.41 10.89
CA GLY A 218 8.98 7.02 10.45
C GLY A 218 7.77 6.42 9.72
N ASP A 219 6.71 7.20 9.49
CA ASP A 219 5.56 6.85 8.65
C ASP A 219 6.00 6.82 7.17
N GLY A 220 6.70 5.75 6.78
CA GLY A 220 7.09 5.49 5.39
C GLY A 220 5.90 5.05 4.53
N ARG A 221 6.10 5.03 3.21
CA ARG A 221 5.04 4.74 2.23
C ARG A 221 5.09 3.32 1.72
N LEU A 222 3.94 2.80 1.30
CA LEU A 222 3.88 1.64 0.45
C LEU A 222 3.94 2.08 -1.03
N ILE A 223 4.81 1.43 -1.81
CA ILE A 223 5.03 1.70 -3.25
C ILE A 223 4.91 0.41 -4.08
N SER A 224 4.70 0.53 -5.39
CA SER A 224 4.59 -0.66 -6.22
C SER A 224 5.95 -1.34 -6.41
N TYR A 225 5.98 -2.66 -6.20
CA TYR A 225 7.11 -3.51 -6.55
C TYR A 225 7.56 -3.32 -8.01
N PHE A 226 6.62 -3.01 -8.92
CA PHE A 226 6.93 -2.78 -10.33
C PHE A 226 7.69 -1.47 -10.60
N GLU A 227 7.63 -0.49 -9.70
CA GLU A 227 8.40 0.77 -9.83
C GLU A 227 9.88 0.60 -9.47
N LEU A 228 10.27 -0.52 -8.83
CA LEU A 228 11.66 -0.81 -8.46
C LEU A 228 12.35 -1.86 -9.36
N LEU A 229 11.67 -2.44 -10.35
CA LEU A 229 12.28 -3.44 -11.25
C LEU A 229 13.38 -2.80 -12.11
N SER A 230 14.48 -3.52 -12.30
CA SER A 230 15.46 -3.14 -13.31
C SER A 230 14.91 -3.37 -14.73
N ASP A 231 15.46 -2.65 -15.71
CA ASP A 231 15.11 -2.81 -17.14
C ASP A 231 15.12 -4.27 -17.61
N SER A 232 16.02 -5.10 -17.06
CA SER A 232 16.13 -6.52 -17.41
C SER A 232 15.01 -7.37 -16.81
N LEU A 233 14.63 -7.13 -15.55
CA LEU A 233 13.53 -7.88 -14.92
C LEU A 233 12.17 -7.46 -15.49
N LEU A 234 11.97 -6.16 -15.74
CA LEU A 234 10.78 -5.68 -16.46
C LEU A 234 10.68 -6.29 -17.87
N ALA A 235 11.80 -6.51 -18.56
CA ALA A 235 11.82 -7.16 -19.86
C ALA A 235 11.36 -8.64 -19.83
N GLU A 236 11.45 -9.34 -18.69
CA GLU A 236 10.92 -10.70 -18.53
C GLU A 236 9.39 -10.70 -18.46
N TYR A 237 8.79 -9.77 -17.69
CA TYR A 237 7.34 -9.54 -17.71
C TYR A 237 6.84 -9.09 -19.11
N GLN A 238 7.58 -8.20 -19.78
CA GLN A 238 7.29 -7.77 -21.16
C GLN A 238 7.35 -8.92 -22.18
N ALA A 239 8.22 -9.92 -21.97
CA ALA A 239 8.34 -11.07 -22.88
C ALA A 239 7.09 -11.96 -22.89
N ARG A 240 6.30 -11.95 -21.79
CA ARG A 240 4.99 -12.61 -21.69
C ARG A 240 3.85 -11.77 -22.25
N GLY A 241 3.99 -10.44 -22.15
CA GLY A 241 3.23 -9.45 -22.93
C GLY A 241 1.96 -8.90 -22.28
N GLY A 242 1.63 -9.33 -21.06
CA GLY A 242 0.55 -8.76 -20.24
C GLY A 242 0.90 -7.41 -19.61
N ILE A 243 2.16 -7.22 -19.22
CA ILE A 243 2.69 -5.98 -18.61
C ILE A 243 3.74 -5.40 -19.57
N ASN A 244 3.52 -4.17 -20.05
CA ASN A 244 4.45 -3.47 -20.93
C ASN A 244 5.27 -2.43 -20.16
N SER A 245 4.71 -1.91 -19.06
CA SER A 245 5.29 -0.92 -18.16
C SER A 245 4.69 -1.06 -16.75
N PRO A 246 5.33 -0.52 -15.70
CA PRO A 246 4.76 -0.53 -14.34
C PRO A 246 3.35 0.09 -14.28
N ALA A 247 3.09 1.12 -15.09
CA ALA A 247 1.80 1.80 -15.18
C ALA A 247 0.64 0.92 -15.67
N ASP A 248 0.90 -0.25 -16.29
CA ASP A 248 -0.18 -1.18 -16.64
C ASP A 248 -0.76 -1.86 -15.38
N ILE A 249 0.11 -2.16 -14.40
CA ILE A 249 -0.22 -2.90 -13.17
C ILE A 249 -0.32 -2.01 -11.92
N ILE A 250 -0.49 -0.70 -12.11
CA ILE A 250 -0.65 0.29 -11.04
C ILE A 250 -1.92 1.09 -11.32
N ILE A 251 -2.89 1.04 -10.41
CA ILE A 251 -3.95 2.04 -10.36
C ILE A 251 -3.33 3.26 -9.66
N THR A 252 -3.46 4.46 -10.24
CA THR A 252 -2.92 5.66 -9.60
C THR A 252 -3.77 6.04 -8.38
N GLN A 253 -3.15 6.74 -7.41
CA GLN A 253 -3.88 7.27 -6.24
C GLN A 253 -5.13 8.07 -6.67
N ALA A 254 -5.00 8.95 -7.65
CA ALA A 254 -6.11 9.77 -8.15
C ALA A 254 -7.24 8.97 -8.84
N GLU A 255 -6.93 7.82 -9.46
CA GLU A 255 -7.95 6.93 -10.02
C GLU A 255 -8.66 6.13 -8.92
N ARG A 256 -7.93 5.63 -7.92
CA ARG A 256 -8.53 4.94 -6.76
C ARG A 256 -9.33 5.90 -5.88
N ASP A 257 -8.90 7.15 -5.71
CA ASP A 257 -9.65 8.17 -4.95
C ASP A 257 -10.93 8.61 -5.70
N ALA A 258 -10.93 8.53 -7.04
CA ALA A 258 -12.13 8.75 -7.87
C ALA A 258 -13.06 7.52 -7.95
N MET A 259 -12.57 6.34 -7.58
CA MET A 259 -13.30 5.06 -7.52
C MET A 259 -13.00 4.35 -6.19
N ALA A 260 -13.29 5.07 -5.10
CA ALA A 260 -13.00 4.65 -3.74
C ALA A 260 -13.74 3.35 -3.38
N LEU A 261 -13.07 2.51 -2.60
CA LEU A 261 -13.64 1.30 -2.02
C LEU A 261 -14.21 1.63 -0.63
N CYS A 262 -15.18 0.85 -0.16
CA CYS A 262 -15.57 0.83 1.26
C CYS A 262 -14.88 -0.35 1.97
N CYS A 263 -14.50 -0.16 3.24
CA CYS A 263 -13.85 -1.17 4.06
C CYS A 263 -14.41 -1.22 5.49
N THR A 264 -14.68 -2.43 5.99
CA THR A 264 -15.01 -2.72 7.39
C THR A 264 -14.01 -3.70 7.98
N ASP A 265 -13.45 -3.40 9.17
CA ASP A 265 -12.52 -4.27 9.91
C ASP A 265 -11.34 -4.81 9.06
N GLY A 266 -10.79 -3.96 8.18
CA GLY A 266 -9.69 -4.28 7.27
C GLY A 266 -10.07 -5.05 6.01
N GLN A 267 -11.35 -5.33 5.78
CA GLN A 267 -11.86 -6.06 4.62
C GLN A 267 -12.64 -5.13 3.69
N PHE A 268 -12.50 -5.31 2.38
CA PHE A 268 -13.36 -4.64 1.39
C PHE A 268 -14.82 -5.09 1.57
N ASP A 269 -15.76 -4.15 1.56
CA ASP A 269 -17.18 -4.45 1.76
C ASP A 269 -17.82 -5.10 0.50
N ASP A 270 -17.30 -4.78 -0.69
CA ASP A 270 -17.74 -5.31 -1.98
C ASP A 270 -17.06 -6.65 -2.35
N ASP A 271 -17.57 -7.28 -3.42
CA ASP A 271 -16.91 -8.40 -4.11
C ASP A 271 -15.63 -7.92 -4.84
N GLU A 272 -14.67 -8.81 -5.04
CA GLU A 272 -13.43 -8.54 -5.77
C GLU A 272 -13.67 -8.21 -7.26
N ASP A 273 -13.14 -7.09 -7.77
CA ASP A 273 -13.21 -6.77 -9.21
C ASP A 273 -12.19 -7.63 -10.00
N PRO A 274 -12.62 -8.51 -10.92
CA PRO A 274 -11.70 -9.28 -11.74
C PRO A 274 -10.78 -8.40 -12.60
N ALA A 275 -11.18 -7.15 -12.91
CA ALA A 275 -10.37 -6.21 -13.66
C ALA A 275 -9.15 -5.68 -12.88
N ASP A 276 -9.05 -5.94 -11.57
CA ASP A 276 -7.84 -5.64 -10.78
C ASP A 276 -6.74 -6.72 -10.94
N TRP A 277 -7.02 -7.83 -11.63
CA TRP A 277 -6.00 -8.78 -12.10
C TRP A 277 -5.48 -8.44 -13.51
N ILE A 278 -4.17 -8.57 -13.71
CA ILE A 278 -3.55 -8.66 -15.04
C ILE A 278 -3.04 -10.08 -15.28
N ALA A 279 -3.42 -10.66 -16.42
CA ALA A 279 -2.83 -11.90 -16.91
C ALA A 279 -1.45 -11.61 -17.50
N LEU A 280 -0.43 -12.40 -17.14
CA LEU A 280 0.95 -12.16 -17.56
C LEU A 280 1.19 -12.56 -19.02
N ASP A 281 0.57 -13.64 -19.50
CA ASP A 281 0.64 -14.03 -20.92
C ASP A 281 -0.48 -13.37 -21.74
N ALA A 282 -0.09 -12.71 -22.83
CA ALA A 282 -1.00 -11.94 -23.66
C ALA A 282 -2.14 -12.80 -24.27
N GLY A 283 -3.38 -12.52 -23.85
CA GLY A 283 -4.59 -13.17 -24.37
C GLY A 283 -5.12 -14.36 -23.55
N MET A 284 -4.54 -14.61 -22.36
CA MET A 284 -5.20 -15.41 -21.33
C MET A 284 -6.56 -14.79 -20.90
N PRO A 285 -7.50 -15.60 -20.38
CA PRO A 285 -8.71 -15.08 -19.73
C PRO A 285 -8.36 -14.41 -18.38
N LEU A 286 -9.38 -13.87 -17.70
CA LEU A 286 -9.31 -13.56 -16.27
C LEU A 286 -9.02 -14.84 -15.44
N PRO A 287 -8.43 -14.73 -14.23
CA PRO A 287 -8.20 -15.91 -13.39
C PRO A 287 -9.53 -16.57 -13.02
N PRO A 288 -9.59 -17.90 -12.87
CA PRO A 288 -10.83 -18.57 -12.49
C PRO A 288 -11.18 -18.25 -11.04
N GLU A 289 -12.44 -17.89 -10.80
CA GLU A 289 -12.99 -17.61 -9.46
C GLU A 289 -12.68 -18.76 -8.48
N ARG A 290 -11.99 -18.45 -7.37
CA ARG A 290 -11.72 -19.37 -6.26
C ARG A 290 -12.55 -18.99 -5.02
N PRO A 291 -13.85 -19.34 -4.97
CA PRO A 291 -14.67 -19.10 -3.78
C PRO A 291 -14.13 -19.92 -2.60
N GLY A 292 -13.50 -19.25 -1.64
CA GLY A 292 -12.96 -19.88 -0.43
C GLY A 292 -11.46 -19.73 -0.20
N ILE A 293 -10.71 -18.99 -1.03
CA ILE A 293 -9.53 -18.30 -0.50
C ILE A 293 -10.04 -17.33 0.55
N THR A 294 -9.66 -17.55 1.82
CA THR A 294 -10.26 -16.82 2.93
C THR A 294 -9.58 -15.47 3.07
N ARG A 295 -10.31 -14.40 2.72
CA ARG A 295 -10.13 -13.05 3.26
C ARG A 295 -9.71 -13.16 4.74
N PRO A 296 -8.50 -12.74 5.13
CA PRO A 296 -8.00 -12.97 6.48
C PRO A 296 -8.90 -12.25 7.49
N VAL A 297 -9.28 -12.93 8.56
CA VAL A 297 -10.19 -12.35 9.56
C VAL A 297 -9.40 -11.39 10.44
N SER A 298 -9.30 -10.15 9.96
CA SER A 298 -8.61 -9.00 10.58
C SER A 298 -7.23 -9.37 11.15
N GLU A 299 -6.20 -9.28 10.31
CA GLU A 299 -4.83 -9.08 10.82
C GLU A 299 -4.86 -7.81 11.70
N ASP A 300 -4.29 -7.88 12.90
CA ASP A 300 -4.34 -6.74 13.83
C ASP A 300 -3.60 -5.55 13.19
N PRO A 301 -4.13 -4.32 13.18
CA PRO A 301 -3.38 -3.15 12.73
C PRO A 301 -2.01 -2.98 13.44
N ASP A 302 -1.87 -3.46 14.68
CA ASP A 302 -0.59 -3.51 15.41
C ASP A 302 0.35 -4.66 14.90
N GLU A 303 -0.17 -5.66 14.18
CA GLU A 303 0.58 -6.74 13.52
C GLU A 303 0.98 -6.41 12.06
N LEU A 304 0.43 -5.35 11.43
CA LEU A 304 0.84 -4.90 10.08
C LEU A 304 2.31 -4.42 10.00
N GLY A 305 2.98 -4.26 11.14
CA GLY A 305 4.44 -4.37 11.24
C GLY A 305 5.26 -3.10 10.98
N PHE A 306 4.63 -1.94 10.78
CA PHE A 306 5.32 -0.65 10.57
C PHE A 306 6.26 -0.30 11.74
N ARG A 307 7.57 -0.19 11.48
CA ARG A 307 8.65 0.09 12.46
C ARG A 307 9.93 0.65 11.85
#